data_AF-A0A653K2I6-F1
#
_entry.id   AF-A0A653K2I6-F1
#
_cell.length_a   1.000
_cell.length_b   1.000
_cell.length_c   1.000
_cell.angle_alpha   90.00
_cell.angle_beta   90.00
_cell.angle_gamma   90.00
#
_symmetry.space_group_name_H-M   'P 1'
#
loop_
_entity.id
_entity.type
_entity.pdbx_description
1 polymer ?
#
loop_
_entity_poly.entity_id
_entity_poly.type
_entity_poly.pdbx_seq_one_letter_code
_entity_poly.pdbx_strand_id
1 'polypeptide(L)'
;MTSSYKKYTYILSLVSLSIMTVSCSTASEKKHEISHQSQTQKASSNPAKLKNDDGFLLTSLPYNSNAHLNCILSAQRMNCGSINLIDSVGLINVYKFINPSYGDSVVFPETSAGVLLIASPSTSERETPEINLTTVNKFGLVKSITLDASQNIVINQKYEVLYKEYGKDLKLKLNDQGEFVQ
;
A
#
# COMPACT_ATOMS: atom_id res chain seq x y z
N MET A 1 31.33 -34.70 33.11
CA MET A 1 32.71 -34.16 33.03
C MET A 1 32.69 -32.87 32.20
N THR A 2 33.13 -31.79 32.84
CA THR A 2 33.70 -30.53 32.29
C THR A 2 32.93 -29.73 31.22
N SER A 3 32.24 -28.71 31.74
CA SER A 3 32.05 -27.36 31.20
C SER A 3 33.19 -26.82 30.32
N SER A 4 32.84 -26.03 29.29
CA SER A 4 33.64 -24.85 28.94
C SER A 4 32.80 -23.78 28.22
N TYR A 5 32.46 -22.74 28.97
CA TYR A 5 31.98 -21.45 28.46
C TYR A 5 33.12 -20.69 27.75
N LYS A 6 32.85 -20.06 26.61
CA LYS A 6 33.65 -18.92 26.13
C LYS A 6 32.76 -17.69 25.98
N LYS A 7 32.91 -16.76 26.92
CA LYS A 7 32.44 -15.37 26.83
C LYS A 7 33.45 -14.59 25.99
N TYR A 8 32.98 -13.88 24.96
CA TYR A 8 33.73 -12.78 24.38
C TYR A 8 32.99 -11.48 24.71
N THR A 9 33.74 -10.53 25.26
CA THR A 9 33.32 -9.19 25.65
C THR A 9 34.26 -8.20 24.97
N TYR A 10 33.80 -6.94 24.88
CA TYR A 10 34.56 -5.70 24.64
C TYR A 10 34.80 -5.35 23.16
N ILE A 11 34.66 -4.10 22.66
CA ILE A 11 34.67 -2.75 23.26
C ILE A 11 33.75 -1.81 22.44
N LEU A 12 32.97 -0.96 23.12
CA LEU A 12 32.37 0.27 22.57
C LEU A 12 33.44 1.36 22.44
N SER A 13 33.56 2.01 21.28
CA SER A 13 34.24 3.30 21.17
C SER A 13 33.33 4.34 20.52
N LEU A 14 32.76 5.19 21.38
CA LEU A 14 32.21 6.51 21.05
C LEU A 14 33.38 7.46 20.85
N VAL A 15 33.44 8.16 19.72
CA VAL A 15 34.26 9.37 19.57
C VAL A 15 33.35 10.51 19.13
N SER A 16 32.88 11.25 20.12
CA SER A 16 32.40 12.62 20.00
C SER A 16 33.61 13.55 19.91
N LEU A 17 33.67 14.41 18.88
CA LEU A 17 34.50 15.61 18.94
C LEU A 17 33.69 16.80 18.43
N SER A 18 33.48 17.75 19.32
CA SER A 18 32.70 18.96 19.11
C SER A 18 33.59 20.18 19.24
N ILE A 19 33.43 21.09 18.27
CA ILE A 19 33.57 22.56 18.35
C ILE A 19 35.01 23.12 18.42
N MET A 20 35.35 24.03 17.51
CA MET A 20 35.63 25.43 17.87
C MET A 20 35.65 26.35 16.64
N THR A 21 34.99 27.48 16.84
CA THR A 21 34.79 28.66 16.01
C THR A 21 36.09 29.43 15.76
N VAL A 22 36.25 30.00 14.56
CA VAL A 22 37.03 31.24 14.36
C VAL A 22 36.30 32.12 13.35
N SER A 23 35.82 33.27 13.83
CA SER A 23 35.49 34.45 13.02
C SER A 23 36.78 35.20 12.69
N CYS A 24 36.93 35.69 11.45
CA CYS A 24 37.57 36.97 11.19
C CYS A 24 37.13 37.54 9.85
N SER A 25 36.72 38.80 9.86
CA SER A 25 36.23 39.61 8.76
C SER A 25 37.34 40.47 8.16
N THR A 26 37.41 40.57 6.83
CA THR A 26 37.92 41.77 6.12
C THR A 26 37.22 41.92 4.76
N ALA A 27 36.72 43.12 4.51
CA ALA A 27 36.07 43.56 3.26
C ALA A 27 37.08 43.82 2.13
N SER A 28 36.68 43.59 0.87
CA SER A 28 36.93 44.51 -0.26
C SER A 28 36.20 44.03 -1.52
N GLU A 29 35.54 44.97 -2.17
CA GLU A 29 34.72 44.84 -3.38
C GLU A 29 35.55 44.49 -4.63
N LYS A 30 35.01 43.61 -5.51
CA LYS A 30 34.71 43.91 -6.93
C LYS A 30 34.32 42.67 -7.74
N LYS A 31 33.35 42.95 -8.64
CA LYS A 31 33.04 42.33 -9.94
C LYS A 31 32.16 41.07 -9.99
N HIS A 32 31.07 41.26 -10.74
CA HIS A 32 30.12 40.30 -11.28
C HIS A 32 30.77 39.04 -11.86
N GLU A 33 30.31 37.89 -11.36
CA GLU A 33 30.00 36.71 -12.17
C GLU A 33 28.96 35.88 -11.37
N ILE A 34 27.71 35.88 -11.83
CA ILE A 34 26.62 35.11 -11.20
C ILE A 34 26.82 33.65 -11.60
N SER A 35 27.42 32.88 -10.70
CA SER A 35 27.60 31.44 -10.86
C SER A 35 27.13 30.71 -9.61
N HIS A 36 26.05 29.96 -9.80
CA HIS A 36 25.54 28.82 -9.03
C HIS A 36 24.98 28.98 -7.60
N GLN A 37 23.86 28.25 -7.45
CA GLN A 37 23.41 27.54 -6.24
C GLN A 37 22.72 28.35 -5.16
N SER A 38 21.53 28.85 -5.48
CA SER A 38 20.44 28.81 -4.51
C SER A 38 19.95 27.37 -4.41
N GLN A 39 20.31 26.71 -3.32
CA GLN A 39 19.73 25.44 -2.88
C GLN A 39 18.20 25.52 -2.96
N THR A 40 17.60 24.99 -4.02
CA THR A 40 16.30 24.37 -3.87
C THR A 40 16.52 23.20 -2.94
N GLN A 41 16.16 23.40 -1.67
CA GLN A 41 15.79 22.31 -0.79
C GLN A 41 14.85 21.43 -1.61
N LYS A 42 15.39 20.30 -2.07
CA LYS A 42 14.61 19.24 -2.69
C LYS A 42 13.72 18.76 -1.57
N ALA A 43 12.54 19.37 -1.43
CA ALA A 43 11.44 18.77 -0.71
C ALA A 43 11.42 17.34 -1.23
N SER A 44 11.69 16.38 -0.34
CA SER A 44 11.39 14.99 -0.60
C SER A 44 9.87 14.92 -0.68
N SER A 45 9.33 15.36 -1.81
CA SER A 45 7.96 15.14 -2.17
C SER A 45 7.90 13.69 -2.62
N ASN A 46 8.00 12.77 -1.65
CA ASN A 46 7.22 11.57 -1.82
C ASN A 46 5.79 12.08 -2.00
N PRO A 47 5.17 11.86 -3.18
CA PRO A 47 3.81 12.32 -3.39
C PRO A 47 2.97 11.77 -2.25
N ALA A 48 2.29 12.67 -1.53
CA ALA A 48 1.46 12.26 -0.41
C ALA A 48 0.47 11.21 -0.92
N LYS A 49 0.48 10.02 -0.30
CA LYS A 49 -0.43 8.95 -0.69
C LYS A 49 -1.87 9.46 -0.54
N LEU A 50 -2.67 9.32 -1.60
CA LEU A 50 -4.06 9.77 -1.63
C LEU A 50 -4.91 8.99 -0.64
N LYS A 51 -5.88 9.67 -0.02
CA LYS A 51 -6.89 9.08 0.88
C LYS A 51 -8.29 9.33 0.33
N ASN A 52 -9.23 8.45 0.65
CA ASN A 52 -10.66 8.74 0.46
C ASN A 52 -11.21 9.60 1.60
N ASP A 53 -12.51 9.94 1.52
CA ASP A 53 -13.21 10.78 2.50
C ASP A 53 -13.30 10.13 3.89
N ASP A 54 -13.19 8.80 3.96
CA ASP A 54 -13.13 8.03 5.21
C ASP A 54 -11.70 7.96 5.81
N GLY A 55 -10.72 8.55 5.14
CA GLY A 55 -9.33 8.63 5.62
C GLY A 55 -8.45 7.42 5.30
N PHE A 56 -8.94 6.45 4.53
CA PHE A 56 -8.18 5.28 4.09
C PHE A 56 -7.26 5.60 2.91
N LEU A 57 -6.02 5.10 2.97
CA LEU A 57 -5.06 5.22 1.88
C LEU A 57 -5.51 4.40 0.66
N LEU A 58 -5.55 5.03 -0.50
CA LEU A 58 -6.00 4.40 -1.74
C LEU A 58 -4.89 3.56 -2.38
N THR A 59 -5.20 2.32 -2.74
CA THR A 59 -4.32 1.48 -3.57
C THR A 59 -4.48 1.86 -5.03
N SER A 60 -3.37 2.22 -5.69
CA SER A 60 -3.38 2.60 -7.11
C SER A 60 -3.66 1.39 -8.00
N LEU A 61 -4.39 1.62 -9.09
CA LEU A 61 -4.53 0.66 -10.18
C LEU A 61 -3.31 0.74 -11.13
N PRO A 62 -2.86 -0.39 -11.71
CA PRO A 62 -3.47 -1.70 -11.65
C PRO A 62 -3.16 -2.45 -10.35
N TYR A 63 -4.15 -3.17 -9.83
CA TYR A 63 -4.03 -4.05 -8.67
C TYR A 63 -3.51 -5.43 -9.07
N ASN A 64 -2.82 -6.10 -8.15
CA ASN A 64 -2.31 -7.46 -8.30
C ASN A 64 -2.52 -8.22 -6.97
N SER A 65 -3.29 -9.31 -6.99
CA SER A 65 -3.59 -10.07 -5.76
C SER A 65 -2.34 -10.72 -5.17
N ASN A 66 -1.38 -11.16 -5.98
CA ASN A 66 -0.14 -11.73 -5.45
C ASN A 66 0.67 -10.67 -4.69
N ALA A 67 0.73 -9.44 -5.19
CA ALA A 67 1.38 -8.34 -4.47
C ALA A 67 0.67 -8.05 -3.14
N HIS A 68 -0.66 -8.09 -3.11
CA HIS A 68 -1.45 -7.90 -1.91
C HIS A 68 -1.22 -9.02 -0.87
N LEU A 69 -1.33 -10.29 -1.28
CA LEU A 69 -1.13 -11.44 -0.40
C LEU A 69 0.32 -11.50 0.11
N ASN A 70 1.31 -11.27 -0.76
CA ASN A 70 2.71 -11.23 -0.36
C ASN A 70 3.02 -10.09 0.60
N CYS A 71 2.38 -8.93 0.42
CA CYS A 71 2.51 -7.80 1.33
C CYS A 71 2.02 -8.16 2.75
N ILE A 72 0.87 -8.84 2.84
CA ILE A 72 0.32 -9.32 4.12
C ILE A 72 1.28 -10.26 4.83
N LEU A 73 1.91 -11.17 4.08
CA LEU A 73 2.85 -12.16 4.60
C LEU A 73 4.25 -11.58 4.87
N SER A 74 4.54 -10.35 4.42
CA SER A 74 5.86 -9.76 4.55
C SER A 74 6.15 -9.28 5.98
N ALA A 75 7.42 -9.36 6.40
CA ALA A 75 7.87 -8.75 7.66
C ALA A 75 7.85 -7.21 7.62
N GLN A 76 7.70 -6.60 6.45
CA GLN A 76 7.73 -5.15 6.22
C GLN A 76 6.40 -4.65 5.66
N ARG A 77 5.28 -4.97 6.33
CA ARG A 77 3.90 -4.61 5.93
C ARG A 77 3.68 -3.12 5.67
N MET A 78 4.56 -2.25 6.17
CA MET A 78 4.53 -0.80 5.97
C MET A 78 5.05 -0.35 4.58
N ASN A 79 5.74 -1.23 3.84
CA ASN A 79 6.34 -0.92 2.55
C ASN A 79 5.95 -1.95 1.49
N CYS A 80 4.72 -1.84 1.00
CA CYS A 80 4.17 -2.77 0.01
C CYS A 80 4.08 -2.19 -1.42
N GLY A 81 4.98 -1.26 -1.74
CA GLY A 81 4.98 -0.60 -3.05
C GLY A 81 3.65 0.14 -3.30
N SER A 82 2.88 -0.34 -4.29
CA SER A 82 1.58 0.22 -4.67
C SER A 82 0.42 -0.22 -3.77
N ILE A 83 0.59 -1.27 -2.96
CA ILE A 83 -0.43 -1.77 -2.05
C ILE A 83 -0.45 -0.92 -0.78
N ASN A 84 -1.63 -0.40 -0.44
CA ASN A 84 -1.88 0.30 0.81
C ASN A 84 -2.84 -0.56 1.65
N LEU A 85 -2.26 -1.38 2.53
CA LEU A 85 -3.05 -2.21 3.45
C LEU A 85 -3.84 -1.34 4.41
N ILE A 86 -5.07 -1.75 4.64
CA ILE A 86 -5.96 -1.23 5.66
C ILE A 86 -6.24 -2.39 6.60
N ASP A 87 -6.00 -2.18 7.89
CA ASP A 87 -6.24 -3.21 8.90
C ASP A 87 -7.73 -3.57 8.91
N SER A 88 -8.02 -4.87 9.04
CA SER A 88 -9.41 -5.36 8.96
C SER A 88 -10.33 -4.71 10.00
N VAL A 89 -9.84 -4.50 11.22
CA VAL A 89 -10.59 -3.87 12.32
C VAL A 89 -10.97 -2.43 11.98
N GLY A 90 -10.01 -1.64 11.49
CA GLY A 90 -10.20 -0.27 11.04
C GLY A 90 -11.19 -0.18 9.90
N LEU A 91 -11.10 -1.10 8.93
CA LEU A 91 -12.03 -1.16 7.80
C LEU A 91 -13.46 -1.48 8.26
N ILE A 92 -13.66 -2.50 9.09
CA ILE A 92 -14.99 -2.92 9.60
C ILE A 92 -15.61 -1.85 10.51
N ASN A 93 -14.79 -1.03 11.16
CA ASN A 93 -15.29 0.08 11.96
C ASN A 93 -16.03 1.12 11.13
N VAL A 94 -15.57 1.38 9.90
CA VAL A 94 -16.20 2.30 8.95
C VAL A 94 -17.22 1.58 8.06
N TYR A 95 -16.85 0.43 7.49
CA TYR A 95 -17.65 -0.35 6.54
C TYR A 95 -18.22 -1.63 7.20
N LYS A 96 -19.37 -1.49 7.86
CA LYS A 96 -20.01 -2.58 8.63
C LYS A 96 -20.45 -3.79 7.81
N PHE A 97 -20.51 -3.68 6.49
CA PHE A 97 -20.86 -4.78 5.59
C PHE A 97 -19.67 -5.71 5.27
N ILE A 98 -18.44 -5.34 5.63
CA ILE A 98 -17.26 -6.17 5.43
C ILE A 98 -17.27 -7.34 6.42
N ASN A 99 -17.00 -8.56 5.92
CA ASN A 99 -16.97 -9.75 6.76
C ASN A 99 -15.78 -9.67 7.74
N PRO A 100 -16.01 -9.87 9.05
CA PRO A 100 -14.94 -9.84 10.05
C PRO A 100 -13.90 -10.96 9.92
N SER A 101 -14.17 -12.01 9.14
CA SER A 101 -13.17 -13.05 8.87
C SER A 101 -12.15 -12.67 7.79
N TYR A 102 -12.36 -11.56 7.07
CA TYR A 102 -11.42 -11.13 6.04
C TYR A 102 -10.15 -10.52 6.65
N GLY A 103 -9.04 -10.70 5.95
CA GLY A 103 -7.75 -10.13 6.31
C GLY A 103 -7.65 -8.64 5.98
N ASP A 104 -6.45 -8.10 6.21
CA ASP A 104 -6.12 -6.72 5.84
C ASP A 104 -6.39 -6.50 4.36
N SER A 105 -7.10 -5.41 4.06
CA SER A 105 -7.74 -5.20 2.78
C SER A 105 -7.16 -3.99 2.07
N VAL A 106 -7.60 -3.77 0.83
CA VAL A 106 -7.28 -2.55 0.08
C VAL A 106 -8.54 -1.86 -0.41
N VAL A 107 -8.52 -0.53 -0.39
CA VAL A 107 -9.56 0.33 -0.97
C VAL A 107 -9.00 0.98 -2.23
N PHE A 108 -9.79 0.99 -3.30
CA PHE A 108 -9.44 1.63 -4.57
C PHE A 108 -10.03 3.04 -4.66
N PRO A 109 -9.52 3.91 -5.56
CA PRO A 109 -10.22 5.13 -5.91
C PRO A 109 -11.67 4.82 -6.32
N GLU A 110 -12.58 5.76 -6.07
CA GLU A 110 -13.93 5.61 -6.59
C GLU A 110 -13.94 5.73 -8.11
N THR A 111 -14.87 5.03 -8.76
CA THR A 111 -15.12 5.23 -10.19
C THR A 111 -15.76 6.60 -10.43
N SER A 112 -15.76 7.05 -11.68
CA SER A 112 -16.48 8.28 -12.07
C SER A 112 -18.00 8.22 -11.82
N ALA A 113 -18.56 7.02 -11.61
CA ALA A 113 -19.96 6.81 -11.28
C ALA A 113 -20.23 6.85 -9.76
N GLY A 114 -19.20 7.03 -8.93
CA GLY A 114 -19.30 6.99 -7.47
C GLY A 114 -19.45 5.57 -6.94
N VAL A 115 -18.74 4.61 -7.53
CA VAL A 115 -18.66 3.24 -7.03
C VAL A 115 -17.35 3.05 -6.29
N LEU A 116 -17.44 2.74 -5.00
CA LEU A 116 -16.33 2.29 -4.17
C LEU A 116 -16.07 0.81 -4.43
N LEU A 117 -14.80 0.43 -4.50
CA LEU A 117 -14.36 -0.97 -4.59
C LEU A 117 -13.35 -1.27 -3.49
N ILE A 118 -13.51 -2.43 -2.87
CA ILE A 118 -12.66 -2.96 -1.81
C ILE A 118 -12.29 -4.39 -2.16
N ALA A 119 -10.99 -4.73 -2.08
CA ALA A 119 -10.52 -6.10 -2.20
C ALA A 119 -10.04 -6.60 -0.84
N SER A 120 -10.70 -7.63 -0.33
CA SER A 120 -10.45 -8.23 0.99
C SER A 120 -10.00 -9.68 0.83
N PRO A 121 -8.83 -10.07 1.35
CA PRO A 121 -8.35 -11.44 1.23
C PRO A 121 -9.08 -12.35 2.21
N SER A 122 -9.28 -13.59 1.79
CA SER A 122 -9.81 -14.67 2.63
C SER A 122 -9.17 -16.00 2.25
N THR A 123 -9.55 -17.03 2.97
CA THR A 123 -9.15 -18.40 2.69
C THR A 123 -10.42 -19.24 2.56
N SER A 124 -10.49 -20.03 1.49
CA SER A 124 -11.61 -20.95 1.27
C SER A 124 -11.62 -22.07 2.30
N GLU A 125 -12.70 -22.85 2.35
CA GLU A 125 -12.77 -24.07 3.15
C GLU A 125 -11.68 -25.11 2.78
N ARG A 126 -11.14 -25.03 1.56
CA ARG A 126 -10.06 -25.91 1.07
C ARG A 126 -8.67 -25.31 1.23
N GLU A 127 -8.53 -24.29 2.07
CA GLU A 127 -7.28 -23.58 2.34
C GLU A 127 -6.68 -22.87 1.10
N THR A 128 -7.49 -22.60 0.08
CA THR A 128 -7.06 -21.85 -1.10
C THR A 128 -7.21 -20.34 -0.87
N PRO A 129 -6.25 -19.51 -1.30
CA PRO A 129 -6.37 -18.06 -1.16
C PRO A 129 -7.48 -17.52 -2.07
N GLU A 130 -8.26 -16.59 -1.55
CA GLU A 130 -9.34 -15.93 -2.26
C GLU A 130 -9.25 -14.42 -2.08
N ILE A 131 -9.79 -13.67 -3.05
CA ILE A 131 -10.07 -12.24 -2.91
C ILE A 131 -11.57 -12.02 -3.02
N ASN A 132 -12.15 -11.45 -1.98
CA ASN A 132 -13.50 -10.89 -1.99
C ASN A 132 -13.46 -9.46 -2.53
N LEU A 133 -14.09 -9.25 -3.67
CA LEU A 133 -14.29 -7.93 -4.26
C LEU A 133 -15.67 -7.43 -3.84
N THR A 134 -15.69 -6.41 -2.99
CA THR A 134 -16.92 -5.78 -2.49
C THR A 134 -17.04 -4.37 -3.04
N THR A 135 -18.21 -4.02 -3.56
CA THR A 135 -18.51 -2.71 -4.10
C THR A 135 -19.63 -2.06 -3.31
N VAL A 136 -19.61 -0.73 -3.26
CA VAL A 136 -20.71 0.10 -2.76
C VAL A 136 -20.95 1.20 -3.77
N ASN A 137 -22.17 1.31 -4.28
CA ASN A 137 -22.51 2.41 -5.18
C ASN A 137 -22.97 3.65 -4.40
N LYS A 138 -23.18 4.76 -5.11
CA LYS A 138 -23.66 6.03 -4.56
C LYS A 138 -24.99 5.97 -3.77
N PHE A 139 -25.76 4.90 -3.93
CA PHE A 139 -27.02 4.67 -3.19
C PHE A 139 -26.80 3.79 -1.94
N GLY A 140 -25.56 3.41 -1.63
CA GLY A 140 -25.23 2.52 -0.53
C GLY A 140 -25.52 1.04 -0.82
N LEU A 141 -25.83 0.67 -2.07
CA LEU A 141 -26.08 -0.74 -2.41
C LEU A 141 -24.77 -1.50 -2.50
N VAL A 142 -24.68 -2.59 -1.74
CA VAL A 142 -23.51 -3.44 -1.65
C VAL A 142 -23.62 -4.63 -2.59
N LYS A 143 -22.56 -4.95 -3.33
CA LYS A 143 -22.41 -6.20 -4.10
C LYS A 143 -21.05 -6.82 -3.80
N SER A 144 -20.97 -8.14 -3.83
CA SER A 144 -19.71 -8.83 -3.63
C SER A 144 -19.58 -10.04 -4.54
N ILE A 145 -18.35 -10.33 -4.96
CA ILE A 145 -17.96 -11.60 -5.58
C ILE A 145 -16.69 -12.12 -4.91
N THR A 146 -16.55 -13.43 -4.84
CA THR A 146 -15.34 -14.10 -4.36
C THR A 146 -14.65 -14.74 -5.54
N LEU A 147 -13.34 -14.50 -5.67
CA LEU A 147 -12.52 -15.05 -6.75
C LEU A 147 -11.36 -15.84 -6.18
N ASP A 148 -11.08 -17.00 -6.77
CA ASP A 148 -9.88 -17.78 -6.48
C ASP A 148 -8.63 -16.95 -6.85
N ALA A 149 -7.78 -16.73 -5.85
CA ALA A 149 -6.55 -15.96 -5.97
C ALA A 149 -5.29 -16.83 -5.99
N SER A 150 -5.45 -18.16 -6.10
CA SER A 150 -4.36 -19.12 -6.34
C SER A 150 -3.64 -18.82 -7.64
N GLN A 151 -4.37 -18.24 -8.60
CA GLN A 151 -3.82 -17.54 -9.74
C GLN A 151 -4.03 -16.04 -9.54
N ASN A 152 -3.07 -15.26 -10.01
CA ASN A 152 -3.09 -13.81 -9.83
C ASN A 152 -4.36 -13.17 -10.43
N ILE A 153 -5.05 -12.34 -9.64
CA ILE A 153 -6.15 -11.47 -10.07
C ILE A 153 -5.59 -10.09 -10.32
N VAL A 154 -5.93 -9.50 -11.47
CA VAL A 154 -5.55 -8.14 -11.84
C VAL A 154 -6.79 -7.28 -11.98
N ILE A 155 -6.78 -6.08 -11.40
CA ILE A 155 -7.80 -5.06 -11.67
C ILE A 155 -7.09 -3.93 -12.39
N ASN A 156 -7.45 -3.67 -13.64
CA ASN A 156 -6.80 -2.64 -14.44
C ASN A 156 -7.37 -1.24 -14.18
N GLN A 157 -6.82 -0.22 -14.84
CA GLN A 157 -7.24 1.18 -14.68
C GLN A 157 -8.70 1.46 -15.12
N LYS A 158 -9.32 0.52 -15.86
CA LYS A 158 -10.72 0.59 -16.29
C LYS A 158 -11.65 -0.21 -15.38
N TYR A 159 -11.15 -0.68 -14.22
CA TYR A 159 -11.87 -1.57 -13.31
C TYR A 159 -12.35 -2.86 -13.99
N GLU A 160 -11.60 -3.34 -14.99
CA GLU A 160 -11.77 -4.69 -15.50
C GLU A 160 -10.96 -5.65 -14.62
N VAL A 161 -11.63 -6.69 -14.13
CA VAL A 161 -11.06 -7.76 -13.31
C VAL A 161 -10.67 -8.90 -14.22
N LEU A 162 -9.37 -9.18 -14.32
CA LEU A 162 -8.82 -10.31 -15.06
C LEU A 162 -8.43 -11.39 -14.06
N TYR A 163 -8.93 -12.60 -14.26
CA TYR A 163 -8.72 -13.74 -13.37
C TYR A 163 -8.71 -15.05 -14.16
N LYS A 164 -8.32 -16.14 -13.52
CA LYS A 164 -8.33 -17.48 -14.12
C LYS A 164 -9.29 -18.38 -13.37
N GLU A 165 -10.09 -19.12 -14.12
CA GLU A 165 -10.97 -20.15 -13.57
C GLU A 165 -10.88 -21.39 -14.47
N TYR A 166 -10.64 -22.56 -13.86
CA TYR A 166 -10.43 -23.82 -14.59
C TYR A 166 -9.40 -23.72 -15.74
N GLY A 167 -8.34 -22.92 -15.53
CA GLY A 167 -7.27 -22.69 -16.51
C GLY A 167 -7.61 -21.74 -17.66
N LYS A 168 -8.82 -21.16 -17.69
CA LYS A 168 -9.24 -20.18 -18.70
C LYS A 168 -9.08 -18.76 -18.18
N ASP A 169 -8.56 -17.87 -19.03
CA ASP A 169 -8.55 -16.44 -18.75
C ASP A 169 -9.97 -15.87 -18.89
N LEU A 170 -10.45 -15.23 -17.83
CA LEU A 170 -11.77 -14.62 -17.75
C LEU A 170 -11.64 -13.13 -17.42
N LYS A 171 -12.69 -12.39 -17.78
CA LYS A 171 -12.78 -10.95 -17.53
C LYS A 171 -14.16 -10.61 -16.99
N LEU A 172 -14.19 -9.74 -15.98
CA LEU A 172 -15.38 -9.04 -15.54
C LEU A 172 -15.14 -7.54 -15.66
N LYS A 173 -16.17 -6.77 -15.97
CA LYS A 173 -16.18 -5.32 -15.92
C LYS A 173 -17.05 -4.87 -14.75
N LEU A 174 -16.56 -3.91 -13.98
CA LEU A 174 -17.38 -3.18 -13.02
C LEU A 174 -18.26 -2.16 -13.75
N ASN A 175 -19.58 -2.28 -13.64
CA ASN A 175 -20.53 -1.33 -14.22
C ASN A 175 -20.81 -0.14 -13.26
N ASP A 176 -21.55 0.86 -13.77
CA ASP A 176 -21.85 2.09 -13.03
C ASP A 176 -22.78 1.88 -11.81
N GLN A 177 -23.38 0.69 -11.67
CA GLN A 177 -24.21 0.31 -10.52
C GLN A 177 -23.43 -0.49 -9.47
N GLY A 178 -22.15 -0.77 -9.71
CA GLY A 178 -21.30 -1.56 -8.82
C GLY A 178 -21.41 -3.07 -9.06
N GLU A 179 -21.99 -3.52 -10.16
CA GLU A 179 -22.10 -4.94 -10.48
C GLU A 179 -20.95 -5.40 -11.37
N PHE A 180 -20.52 -6.64 -11.17
CA PHE A 180 -19.52 -7.31 -12.00
C PHE A 180 -20.23 -8.05 -13.14
N VAL A 181 -19.99 -7.63 -14.37
CA VAL A 181 -20.60 -8.20 -15.59
C VAL A 181 -19.52 -8.74 -16.53
N GLN A 182 -19.83 -9.77 -17.31
CA GLN A 182 -18.90 -10.32 -18.32
C GLN A 182 -18.82 -9.42 -19.58
#